data_AF-A0A960JB25-F1
#
_entry.id   AF-A0A960JB25-F1
#
_cell.length_a   1.000
_cell.length_b   1.000
_cell.length_c   1.000
_cell.angle_alpha   90.00
_cell.angle_beta   90.00
_cell.angle_gamma   90.00
#
_symmetry.space_group_name_H-M   'P 1'
#
loop_
_entity.id
_entity.type
_entity.pdbx_description
1 polymer ?
#
loop_
_entity_poly.entity_id
_entity_poly.type
_entity_poly.pdbx_seq_one_letter_code
_entity_poly.pdbx_strand_id
1 'polypeptide(L)'
;FRENGANRDAKTVPPGESFTIADIRGAGRIVHTWVTLAIDDPDYLDNIWLRIYWDGASTPAVEAPFGDFHALGHGRVAPVNSSLVTVVARPELNLNLSNSNVAGFNTYFSMPYARGAKIVLENRSAQPLRSLYYQIDYQEWPRAPSPLRFHARYSESEPEEPRPGDASFDSINADAADNHLILETTGRGHFLGMVVSADAMRAGWWEGDDMFWIDGEKTPSLYGTGTEDYFGGAWGFRKAYTYPDHGLSYLEKLAYRQAWQAGRYTMYRWHTRDPIPFTKSIKVSLERGHNNSARDSRYWSVAYWYEE
;
A
#
# COMPACT_ATOMS: atom_id res chain seq x y z
N PHE A 1 -7.68 -17.25 19.34
CA PHE A 1 -7.59 -18.27 20.39
C PHE A 1 -7.53 -17.61 21.76
N ARG A 2 -8.60 -17.73 22.55
CA ARG A 2 -8.59 -17.51 24.01
C ARG A 2 -8.66 -18.87 24.67
N GLU A 3 -7.76 -19.17 25.62
CA GLU A 3 -7.74 -20.48 26.30
C GLU A 3 -8.51 -20.46 27.63
N ASN A 4 -8.67 -19.31 28.29
CA ASN A 4 -9.27 -19.22 29.64
C ASN A 4 -10.26 -18.05 29.87
N GLY A 5 -10.57 -17.26 28.83
CA GLY A 5 -11.52 -16.13 28.93
C GLY A 5 -11.00 -14.89 29.69
N ALA A 6 -9.70 -14.83 30.04
CA ALA A 6 -9.09 -13.66 30.67
C ALA A 6 -8.95 -12.47 29.70
N ASN A 7 -8.77 -11.26 30.23
CA ASN A 7 -8.72 -10.01 29.45
C ASN A 7 -7.30 -9.62 28.95
N ARG A 8 -6.29 -10.46 29.18
CA ARG A 8 -4.90 -10.21 28.75
C ARG A 8 -4.64 -10.88 27.40
N ASP A 9 -5.32 -10.37 26.37
CA ASP A 9 -5.30 -10.96 25.02
C ASP A 9 -4.13 -10.47 24.14
N ALA A 10 -3.50 -9.35 24.51
CA ALA A 10 -2.40 -8.77 23.75
C ALA A 10 -1.22 -9.73 23.61
N LYS A 11 -0.61 -9.73 22.43
CA LYS A 11 0.69 -10.36 22.19
C LYS A 11 1.80 -9.31 22.19
N THR A 12 2.96 -9.67 22.69
CA THR A 12 4.17 -8.85 22.61
C THR A 12 5.10 -9.46 21.56
N VAL A 13 5.68 -8.62 20.71
CA VAL A 13 6.67 -9.05 19.71
C VAL A 13 7.97 -8.28 19.95
N PRO A 14 9.06 -8.96 20.34
CA PRO A 14 10.35 -8.29 20.56
C PRO A 14 10.90 -7.58 19.31
N PRO A 15 11.86 -6.66 19.45
CA PRO A 15 12.60 -6.10 18.32
C PRO A 15 13.24 -7.18 17.46
N GLY A 16 13.15 -7.06 16.14
CA GLY A 16 13.71 -8.00 15.17
C GLY A 16 12.96 -9.34 15.02
N GLU A 17 11.95 -9.60 15.86
CA GLU A 17 11.20 -10.85 15.86
C GLU A 17 9.96 -10.79 14.98
N SER A 18 9.44 -11.97 14.61
CA SER A 18 8.19 -12.11 13.86
C SER A 18 7.12 -12.83 14.67
N PHE A 19 5.86 -12.47 14.47
CA PHE A 19 4.72 -13.13 15.08
C PHE A 19 3.72 -13.57 14.02
N THR A 20 3.36 -14.86 14.03
CA THR A 20 2.35 -15.42 13.12
C THR A 20 0.96 -15.19 13.72
N ILE A 21 0.18 -14.29 13.12
CA ILE A 21 -1.19 -13.98 13.57
C ILE A 21 -2.23 -14.95 12.99
N ALA A 22 -1.89 -15.68 11.92
CA ALA A 22 -2.70 -16.76 11.39
C ALA A 22 -1.83 -17.86 10.77
N ASP A 23 -2.14 -19.12 11.07
CA ASP A 23 -1.59 -20.32 10.42
C ASP A 23 -2.76 -21.27 10.15
N ILE A 24 -3.38 -21.11 8.98
CA ILE A 24 -4.64 -21.73 8.60
C ILE A 24 -4.33 -22.90 7.66
N ARG A 25 -4.98 -24.05 7.88
CA ARG A 25 -4.86 -25.25 7.04
C ARG A 25 -6.08 -25.41 6.13
N GLY A 26 -5.91 -26.20 5.07
CA GLY A 26 -7.00 -26.54 4.15
C GLY A 26 -7.31 -25.42 3.15
N ALA A 27 -8.50 -25.47 2.56
CA ALA A 27 -8.93 -24.48 1.58
C ALA A 27 -9.96 -23.52 2.19
N GLY A 28 -9.96 -22.28 1.69
CA GLY A 28 -10.86 -21.27 2.20
C GLY A 28 -10.62 -19.90 1.60
N ARG A 29 -11.13 -18.89 2.31
CA ARG A 29 -10.99 -17.49 1.95
C ARG A 29 -11.01 -16.62 3.20
N ILE A 30 -9.97 -15.82 3.42
CA ILE A 30 -10.01 -14.72 4.39
C ILE A 30 -10.86 -13.60 3.79
N VAL A 31 -11.77 -13.06 4.59
CA VAL A 31 -12.74 -12.03 4.17
C VAL A 31 -12.62 -10.74 4.97
N HIS A 32 -11.99 -10.80 6.15
CA HIS A 32 -11.72 -9.63 6.95
C HIS A 32 -10.53 -9.87 7.87
N THR A 33 -9.69 -8.85 8.05
CA THR A 33 -8.75 -8.79 9.16
C THR A 33 -8.92 -7.47 9.89
N TRP A 34 -8.83 -7.53 11.22
CA TRP A 34 -8.69 -6.36 12.07
C TRP A 34 -7.41 -6.49 12.89
N VAL A 35 -6.65 -5.41 13.01
CA VAL A 35 -5.41 -5.35 13.80
C VAL A 35 -5.34 -4.01 14.54
N THR A 36 -4.76 -3.99 15.74
CA THR A 36 -4.27 -2.76 16.39
C THR A 36 -2.93 -3.04 17.06
N LEU A 37 -2.06 -2.03 17.04
CA LEU A 37 -0.66 -2.10 17.46
C LEU A 37 -0.38 -1.00 18.49
N ALA A 38 0.42 -1.30 19.51
CA ALA A 38 0.95 -0.31 20.44
C ALA A 38 2.45 -0.54 20.68
N ILE A 39 3.25 0.44 20.28
CA ILE A 39 4.72 0.39 20.28
C ILE A 39 5.29 1.81 20.45
N ASP A 40 6.38 1.93 21.21
CA ASP A 40 7.05 3.22 21.50
C ASP A 40 7.98 3.68 20.37
N ASP A 41 7.60 3.39 19.12
CA ASP A 41 8.30 3.80 17.92
C ASP A 41 7.40 4.74 17.11
N PRO A 42 7.77 6.01 16.91
CA PRO A 42 6.97 6.96 16.13
C PRO A 42 6.79 6.54 14.67
N ASP A 43 7.68 5.70 14.14
CA ASP A 43 7.70 5.28 12.73
C ASP A 43 7.34 3.80 12.59
N TYR A 44 6.63 3.23 13.58
CA TYR A 44 6.29 1.80 13.56
C TYR A 44 5.48 1.37 12.34
N LEU A 45 4.71 2.29 11.75
CA LEU A 45 3.94 1.99 10.55
C LEU A 45 4.86 1.64 9.36
N ASP A 46 6.10 2.13 9.37
CA ASP A 46 7.10 1.82 8.35
C ASP A 46 8.00 0.63 8.78
N ASN A 47 8.13 0.42 10.10
CA ASN A 47 9.01 -0.61 10.69
C ASN A 47 8.31 -1.95 11.01
N ILE A 48 6.99 -2.00 11.13
CA ILE A 48 6.25 -3.26 11.21
C ILE A 48 5.91 -3.70 9.79
N TRP A 49 6.29 -4.92 9.41
CA TRP A 49 6.06 -5.45 8.07
C TRP A 49 5.01 -6.56 8.08
N LEU A 50 4.09 -6.51 7.12
CA LEU A 50 3.10 -7.54 6.87
C LEU A 50 3.62 -8.51 5.82
N ARG A 51 3.56 -9.81 6.12
CA ARG A 51 3.82 -10.87 5.16
C ARG A 51 2.67 -11.88 5.11
N ILE A 52 2.22 -12.23 3.91
CA ILE A 52 1.22 -13.28 3.72
C ILE A 52 1.72 -14.33 2.72
N TYR A 53 1.59 -15.59 3.11
CA TYR A 53 2.00 -16.76 2.35
C TYR A 53 0.78 -17.62 2.05
N TRP A 54 0.64 -18.04 0.79
CA TRP A 54 -0.44 -18.89 0.34
C TRP A 54 0.07 -20.30 0.04
N ASP A 55 -0.75 -21.30 0.35
CA ASP A 55 -0.61 -22.67 -0.14
C ASP A 55 0.74 -23.36 0.13
N GLY A 56 1.41 -22.95 1.21
CA GLY A 56 2.72 -23.47 1.61
C GLY A 56 3.90 -22.91 0.82
N ALA A 57 3.71 -21.82 0.06
CA ALA A 57 4.79 -21.12 -0.61
C ALA A 57 5.82 -20.57 0.40
N SER A 58 7.11 -20.64 0.05
CA SER A 58 8.20 -20.08 0.87
C SER A 58 8.39 -18.57 0.67
N THR A 59 7.94 -18.04 -0.47
CA THR A 59 7.97 -16.61 -0.79
C THR A 59 6.62 -15.98 -0.45
N PRO A 60 6.59 -14.82 0.24
CA PRO A 60 5.33 -14.16 0.53
C PRO A 60 4.73 -13.53 -0.73
N ALA A 61 3.43 -13.73 -0.92
CA ALA A 61 2.65 -13.07 -1.97
C ALA A 61 2.29 -11.62 -1.60
N VAL A 62 2.15 -11.36 -0.29
CA VAL A 62 2.03 -10.01 0.27
C VAL A 62 3.29 -9.69 1.06
N GLU A 63 3.98 -8.61 0.73
CA GLU A 63 5.10 -8.08 1.52
C GLU A 63 5.17 -6.56 1.39
N ALA A 64 4.84 -5.87 2.48
CA ALA A 64 4.87 -4.41 2.55
C ALA A 64 4.99 -3.95 4.02
N PRO A 65 5.48 -2.72 4.27
CA PRO A 65 5.27 -2.05 5.54
C PRO A 65 3.78 -1.99 5.88
N PHE A 66 3.46 -2.11 7.17
CA PHE A 66 2.09 -2.22 7.65
C PHE A 66 1.31 -0.93 7.39
N GLY A 67 1.94 0.24 7.53
CA GLY A 67 1.36 1.54 7.21
C GLY A 67 1.03 1.67 5.73
N ASP A 68 2.00 1.43 4.86
CA ASP A 68 1.82 1.48 3.40
C ASP A 68 0.71 0.55 2.92
N PHE A 69 0.66 -0.69 3.42
CA PHE A 69 -0.41 -1.63 3.09
C PHE A 69 -1.80 -1.09 3.44
N HIS A 70 -1.91 -0.25 4.49
CA HIS A 70 -3.15 0.37 4.94
C HIS A 70 -3.33 1.82 4.45
N ALA A 71 -2.64 2.21 3.37
CA ALA A 71 -2.70 3.56 2.80
C ALA A 71 -2.22 4.68 3.75
N LEU A 72 -1.15 4.43 4.52
CA LEU A 72 -0.56 5.38 5.47
C LEU A 72 0.96 5.48 5.32
N GLY A 73 1.44 5.67 4.09
CA GLY A 73 2.85 5.45 3.76
C GLY A 73 3.88 6.44 4.33
N HIS A 74 3.48 7.54 4.98
CA HIS A 74 4.41 8.43 5.69
C HIS A 74 4.56 8.07 7.18
N GLY A 75 4.23 6.85 7.58
CA GLY A 75 4.35 6.41 8.96
C GLY A 75 3.44 7.17 9.94
N ARG A 76 2.33 7.75 9.46
CA ARG A 76 1.40 8.57 10.26
C ARG A 76 -0.02 8.06 10.15
N VAL A 77 -0.67 7.88 11.30
CA VAL A 77 -2.09 7.52 11.37
C VAL A 77 -2.95 8.67 10.88
N ALA A 78 -3.86 8.35 9.97
CA ALA A 78 -4.95 9.20 9.50
C ALA A 78 -6.22 8.35 9.30
N PRO A 79 -7.42 8.94 9.39
CA PRO A 79 -8.64 8.20 9.10
C PRO A 79 -8.70 7.83 7.60
N VAL A 80 -8.81 6.54 7.32
CA VAL A 80 -9.01 6.01 5.96
C VAL A 80 -10.38 5.35 5.90
N ASN A 81 -11.22 5.78 4.98
CA ASN A 81 -12.54 5.20 4.75
C ASN A 81 -12.65 4.78 3.28
N SER A 82 -12.17 3.57 2.98
CA SER A 82 -12.23 2.98 1.64
C SER A 82 -12.91 1.60 1.66
N SER A 83 -13.24 1.07 0.50
CA SER A 83 -13.95 -0.20 0.32
C SER A 83 -13.12 -1.42 0.74
N LEU A 84 -11.79 -1.34 0.62
CA LEU A 84 -10.87 -2.46 0.89
C LEU A 84 -10.03 -2.28 2.16
N VAL A 85 -9.78 -1.03 2.56
CA VAL A 85 -9.03 -0.68 3.77
C VAL A 85 -9.79 0.39 4.55
N THR A 86 -9.94 0.19 5.85
CA THR A 86 -10.51 1.20 6.76
C THR A 86 -9.64 1.36 8.00
N VAL A 87 -9.21 2.58 8.29
CA VAL A 87 -8.42 2.92 9.46
C VAL A 87 -9.23 3.86 10.36
N VAL A 88 -9.55 3.37 11.56
CA VAL A 88 -10.20 4.15 12.61
C VAL A 88 -9.12 4.80 13.47
N ALA A 89 -8.67 5.98 13.04
CA ALA A 89 -7.64 6.78 13.70
C ALA A 89 -8.14 7.41 15.02
N ARG A 90 -7.25 7.45 16.02
CA ARG A 90 -7.44 8.09 17.33
C ARG A 90 -6.16 8.80 17.81
N PRO A 91 -5.58 9.72 17.02
CA PRO A 91 -4.31 10.37 17.35
C PRO A 91 -4.34 11.20 18.65
N GLU A 92 -5.52 11.57 19.11
CA GLU A 92 -5.76 12.25 20.38
C GLU A 92 -5.60 11.34 21.61
N LEU A 93 -5.65 10.02 21.45
CA LEU A 93 -5.51 9.08 22.55
C LEU A 93 -4.03 8.90 22.89
N ASN A 94 -3.65 9.33 24.09
CA ASN A 94 -2.33 9.02 24.64
C ASN A 94 -2.39 7.70 25.42
N LEU A 95 -1.82 6.63 24.84
CA LEU A 95 -1.68 5.31 25.47
C LEU A 95 -0.36 5.16 26.25
N ASN A 96 0.20 6.27 26.74
CA ASN A 96 1.60 6.36 27.22
C ASN A 96 2.57 5.81 26.17
N LEU A 97 2.38 6.26 24.93
CA LEU A 97 3.26 5.99 23.79
C LEU A 97 4.10 7.24 23.51
N SER A 98 5.28 7.05 22.92
CA SER A 98 6.11 8.16 22.41
C SER A 98 5.53 8.85 21.17
N ASN A 99 4.37 8.39 20.68
CA ASN A 99 3.75 8.79 19.42
C ASN A 99 2.22 8.78 19.50
N SER A 100 1.57 9.30 18.46
CA SER A 100 0.11 9.39 18.31
C SER A 100 -0.46 8.38 17.31
N ASN A 101 0.30 7.35 16.92
CA ASN A 101 -0.15 6.38 15.94
C ASN A 101 -1.06 5.32 16.60
N VAL A 102 -2.25 5.73 17.01
CA VAL A 102 -3.26 4.87 17.64
C VAL A 102 -4.43 4.70 16.66
N ALA A 103 -4.68 3.47 16.21
CA ALA A 103 -5.78 3.18 15.30
C ALA A 103 -6.21 1.72 15.31
N GLY A 104 -7.45 1.47 14.90
CA GLY A 104 -7.90 0.15 14.45
C GLY A 104 -7.79 0.03 12.94
N PHE A 105 -7.09 -0.99 12.45
CA PHE A 105 -6.83 -1.24 11.04
C PHE A 105 -7.71 -2.39 10.57
N ASN A 106 -8.58 -2.13 9.60
CA ASN A 106 -9.49 -3.13 9.01
C ASN A 106 -9.14 -3.32 7.53
N THR A 107 -9.14 -4.56 7.09
CA THR A 107 -8.88 -4.94 5.69
C THR A 107 -9.97 -5.91 5.21
N TYR A 108 -10.45 -5.69 3.99
CA TYR A 108 -11.59 -6.41 3.40
C TYR A 108 -11.29 -7.03 2.02
N PHE A 109 -10.00 -7.17 1.65
CA PHE A 109 -9.66 -7.93 0.44
C PHE A 109 -10.14 -9.38 0.57
N SER A 110 -10.72 -9.93 -0.50
CA SER A 110 -11.09 -11.34 -0.58
C SER A 110 -9.84 -12.18 -0.86
N MET A 111 -9.29 -12.89 0.12
CA MET A 111 -8.02 -13.61 -0.04
C MET A 111 -8.22 -15.14 -0.02
N PRO A 112 -8.50 -15.77 -1.19
CA PRO A 112 -8.69 -17.22 -1.29
C PRO A 112 -7.37 -17.99 -1.17
N TYR A 113 -7.45 -19.23 -0.68
CA TYR A 113 -6.33 -20.18 -0.58
C TYR A 113 -6.82 -21.64 -0.70
N ALA A 114 -5.94 -22.54 -1.14
CA ALA A 114 -6.24 -23.95 -1.41
C ALA A 114 -5.61 -24.95 -0.43
N ARG A 115 -4.42 -24.66 0.09
CA ARG A 115 -3.68 -25.55 1.01
C ARG A 115 -3.34 -24.90 2.34
N GLY A 116 -3.66 -23.62 2.51
CA GLY A 116 -3.52 -22.90 3.76
C GLY A 116 -3.08 -21.47 3.54
N ALA A 117 -3.05 -20.71 4.63
CA ALA A 117 -2.65 -19.32 4.65
C ALA A 117 -1.83 -19.04 5.91
N LYS A 118 -0.71 -18.33 5.76
CA LYS A 118 0.09 -17.86 6.89
C LYS A 118 0.22 -16.36 6.84
N ILE A 119 -0.19 -15.67 7.91
CA ILE A 119 -0.06 -14.21 8.05
C ILE A 119 0.92 -13.91 9.17
N VAL A 120 1.94 -13.12 8.87
CA VAL A 120 3.06 -12.80 9.77
C VAL A 120 3.22 -11.29 9.86
N LEU A 121 3.40 -10.79 11.08
CA LEU A 121 3.89 -9.45 11.35
C LEU A 121 5.34 -9.54 11.82
N GLU A 122 6.24 -8.86 11.12
CA GLU A 122 7.65 -8.74 11.48
C GLU A 122 7.89 -7.38 12.14
N ASN A 123 8.47 -7.38 13.33
CA ASN A 123 8.84 -6.16 14.02
C ASN A 123 10.28 -5.77 13.67
N ARG A 124 10.47 -4.84 12.73
CA ARG A 124 11.79 -4.29 12.40
C ARG A 124 12.16 -3.05 13.22
N SER A 125 11.29 -2.65 14.15
CA SER A 125 11.58 -1.57 15.08
C SER A 125 12.66 -1.99 16.08
N ALA A 126 13.40 -1.01 16.58
CA ALA A 126 14.25 -1.17 17.77
C ALA A 126 13.44 -1.33 19.07
N GLN A 127 12.13 -1.04 19.04
CA GLN A 127 11.24 -1.12 20.20
C GLN A 127 10.37 -2.38 20.16
N PRO A 128 10.01 -2.94 21.32
CA PRO A 128 9.07 -4.05 21.37
C PRO A 128 7.67 -3.57 20.97
N LEU A 129 7.00 -4.33 20.10
CA LEU A 129 5.55 -4.21 19.93
C LEU A 129 4.88 -4.71 21.20
N ARG A 130 4.51 -3.77 22.08
CA ARG A 130 4.03 -4.05 23.44
C ARG A 130 2.69 -4.76 23.42
N SER A 131 1.78 -4.29 22.57
CA SER A 131 0.44 -4.86 22.42
C SER A 131 0.04 -5.02 20.97
N LEU A 132 -0.13 -6.27 20.56
CA LEU A 132 -0.72 -6.69 19.30
C LEU A 132 -2.06 -7.36 19.60
N TYR A 133 -3.14 -6.82 19.03
CA TYR A 133 -4.45 -7.45 19.00
C TYR A 133 -4.87 -7.63 17.55
N TYR A 134 -5.58 -8.74 17.26
CA TYR A 134 -6.00 -9.06 15.91
C TYR A 134 -7.26 -9.92 15.87
N GLN A 135 -7.95 -9.87 14.75
CA GLN A 135 -9.04 -10.76 14.35
C GLN A 135 -8.80 -11.17 12.90
N ILE A 136 -9.00 -12.44 12.59
CA ILE A 136 -8.85 -13.00 11.24
C ILE A 136 -10.13 -13.77 10.96
N ASP A 137 -11.00 -13.19 10.14
CA ASP A 137 -12.27 -13.79 9.77
C ASP A 137 -12.13 -14.45 8.39
N TYR A 138 -12.43 -15.74 8.34
CA TYR A 138 -12.28 -16.54 7.13
C TYR A 138 -13.38 -17.59 7.03
N GLN A 139 -13.54 -18.12 5.81
CA GLN A 139 -14.51 -19.16 5.49
C GLN A 139 -13.76 -20.41 5.05
N GLU A 140 -14.07 -21.56 5.67
CA GLU A 140 -13.51 -22.87 5.29
C GLU A 140 -14.35 -23.56 4.23
N TRP A 141 -13.69 -24.07 3.19
CA TRP A 141 -14.35 -24.64 2.03
C TRP A 141 -13.74 -26.00 1.70
N PRO A 142 -14.50 -26.96 1.13
CA PRO A 142 -13.93 -28.23 0.68
C PRO A 142 -12.89 -28.08 -0.44
N ARG A 143 -12.97 -26.98 -1.21
CA ARG A 143 -12.00 -26.59 -2.24
C ARG A 143 -11.90 -25.08 -2.31
N ALA A 144 -10.77 -24.56 -2.81
CA ALA A 144 -10.61 -23.12 -2.98
C ALA A 144 -11.68 -22.55 -3.93
N PRO A 145 -12.25 -21.37 -3.63
CA PRO A 145 -13.23 -20.72 -4.50
C PRO A 145 -12.63 -20.17 -5.81
N SER A 146 -11.30 -20.03 -5.89
CA SER A 146 -10.59 -19.44 -7.02
C SER A 146 -9.15 -19.97 -7.10
N PRO A 147 -8.56 -20.09 -8.31
CA PRO A 147 -7.12 -20.32 -8.45
C PRO A 147 -6.29 -19.07 -8.11
N LEU A 148 -6.86 -17.86 -8.28
CA LEU A 148 -6.15 -16.61 -8.04
C LEU A 148 -5.80 -16.42 -6.57
N ARG A 149 -4.69 -15.78 -6.27
CA ARG A 149 -4.25 -15.38 -4.93
C ARG A 149 -4.11 -13.87 -4.84
N PHE A 150 -4.32 -13.34 -3.65
CA PHE A 150 -4.14 -11.91 -3.39
C PHE A 150 -2.66 -11.60 -3.18
N HIS A 151 -2.14 -10.63 -3.90
CA HIS A 151 -0.76 -10.19 -3.85
C HIS A 151 -0.72 -8.70 -3.53
N ALA A 152 0.32 -8.31 -2.79
CA ALA A 152 0.66 -6.92 -2.61
C ALA A 152 2.15 -6.74 -2.39
N ARG A 153 2.75 -5.75 -3.03
CA ARG A 153 4.21 -5.56 -3.00
C ARG A 153 4.57 -4.10 -2.86
N TYR A 154 5.43 -3.81 -1.89
CA TYR A 154 6.05 -2.51 -1.72
C TYR A 154 7.17 -2.29 -2.76
N SER A 155 7.23 -1.11 -3.35
CA SER A 155 8.35 -0.64 -4.17
C SER A 155 8.70 0.80 -3.83
N GLU A 156 9.94 1.19 -4.13
CA GLU A 156 10.44 2.53 -3.82
C GLU A 156 11.41 3.00 -4.91
N SER A 157 11.37 4.29 -5.20
CA SER A 157 12.33 5.01 -6.00
C SER A 157 12.96 6.12 -5.18
N GLU A 158 14.27 6.02 -5.00
CA GLU A 158 15.05 7.05 -4.33
C GLU A 158 15.07 8.36 -5.15
N PRO A 159 15.21 9.52 -4.47
CA PRO A 159 15.45 10.79 -5.13
C PRO A 159 16.68 10.76 -6.03
N GLU A 160 16.53 11.32 -7.24
CA GLU A 160 17.60 11.53 -8.19
C GLU A 160 17.70 13.00 -8.56
N GLU A 161 18.91 13.44 -8.94
CA GLU A 161 19.09 14.80 -9.46
C GLU A 161 18.26 15.00 -10.75
N PRO A 162 17.56 16.13 -10.90
CA PRO A 162 16.76 16.41 -12.10
C PRO A 162 17.67 16.53 -13.33
N ARG A 163 17.26 16.00 -14.49
CA ARG A 163 18.06 16.13 -15.71
C ARG A 163 17.70 17.43 -16.45
N PRO A 164 18.67 18.09 -17.13
CA PRO A 164 18.38 19.27 -17.93
C PRO A 164 17.36 18.98 -19.03
N GLY A 165 16.26 19.74 -19.07
CA GLY A 165 15.23 19.63 -20.12
C GLY A 165 13.99 18.82 -19.73
N ASP A 166 14.00 18.11 -18.59
CA ASP A 166 12.87 17.26 -18.17
C ASP A 166 11.57 18.06 -17.93
N ALA A 167 11.67 19.36 -17.61
CA ALA A 167 10.51 20.19 -17.25
C ALA A 167 9.81 20.89 -18.43
N SER A 168 10.15 20.54 -19.68
CA SER A 168 9.46 21.10 -20.87
C SER A 168 8.13 20.38 -21.11
N PHE A 169 7.05 21.12 -21.32
CA PHE A 169 5.74 20.54 -21.69
C PHE A 169 5.75 19.79 -23.03
N ASP A 170 6.74 20.06 -23.89
CA ASP A 170 6.91 19.38 -25.17
C ASP A 170 7.83 18.15 -25.07
N SER A 171 8.30 17.81 -23.86
CA SER A 171 9.17 16.66 -23.66
C SER A 171 8.39 15.34 -23.79
N ILE A 172 9.07 14.28 -24.24
CA ILE A 172 8.43 13.00 -24.56
C ILE A 172 9.01 11.90 -23.67
N ASN A 173 8.17 11.31 -22.83
CA ASN A 173 8.48 10.08 -22.11
C ASN A 173 7.98 8.85 -22.87
N ALA A 174 8.77 8.39 -23.85
CA ALA A 174 8.33 7.34 -24.78
C ALA A 174 8.46 5.91 -24.23
N ASP A 175 9.41 5.65 -23.31
CA ASP A 175 9.76 4.30 -22.86
C ASP A 175 9.51 4.05 -21.36
N ALA A 176 9.17 5.09 -20.60
CA ALA A 176 8.91 5.03 -19.16
C ALA A 176 10.05 4.40 -18.34
N ALA A 177 11.29 4.46 -18.83
CA ALA A 177 12.43 3.80 -18.20
C ALA A 177 12.74 4.35 -16.80
N ASP A 178 12.45 5.63 -16.56
CA ASP A 178 12.73 6.34 -15.30
C ASP A 178 11.49 6.51 -14.40
N ASN A 179 10.33 5.99 -14.81
CA ASN A 179 9.11 6.06 -14.01
C ASN A 179 9.27 5.29 -12.70
N HIS A 180 8.52 5.70 -11.67
CA HIS A 180 8.38 4.86 -10.49
C HIS A 180 7.63 3.57 -10.87
N LEU A 181 8.29 2.42 -10.74
CA LEU A 181 7.70 1.13 -11.04
C LEU A 181 6.73 0.72 -9.92
N ILE A 182 5.45 0.59 -10.26
CA ILE A 182 4.41 0.15 -9.33
C ILE A 182 4.35 -1.39 -9.29
N LEU A 183 4.27 -2.02 -10.48
CA LEU A 183 4.18 -3.47 -10.62
C LEU A 183 4.80 -3.92 -11.93
N GLU A 184 5.53 -5.03 -11.91
CA GLU A 184 5.84 -5.82 -13.11
C GLU A 184 5.72 -7.30 -12.74
N THR A 185 4.79 -8.02 -13.39
CA THR A 185 4.59 -9.45 -13.15
C THR A 185 4.14 -10.17 -14.42
N THR A 186 4.30 -11.50 -14.41
CA THR A 186 3.85 -12.41 -15.46
C THR A 186 2.86 -13.40 -14.87
N GLY A 187 1.84 -13.76 -15.64
CA GLY A 187 0.80 -14.69 -15.21
C GLY A 187 -0.56 -14.26 -15.75
N ARG A 188 -1.61 -14.83 -15.17
CA ARG A 188 -3.00 -14.45 -15.44
C ARG A 188 -3.60 -13.89 -14.17
N GLY A 189 -4.29 -12.76 -14.29
CA GLY A 189 -4.74 -12.05 -13.12
C GLY A 189 -5.49 -10.77 -13.43
N HIS A 190 -5.61 -9.93 -12.41
CA HIS A 190 -6.06 -8.56 -12.57
C HIS A 190 -5.44 -7.65 -11.52
N PHE A 191 -5.02 -6.47 -11.95
CA PHE A 191 -4.59 -5.40 -11.06
C PHE A 191 -5.81 -4.80 -10.37
N LEU A 192 -5.71 -4.66 -9.04
CA LEU A 192 -6.79 -4.20 -8.16
C LEU A 192 -6.59 -2.76 -7.71
N GLY A 193 -5.37 -2.24 -7.70
CA GLY A 193 -5.14 -0.87 -7.29
C GLY A 193 -3.74 -0.64 -6.74
N MET A 194 -3.52 0.59 -6.31
CA MET A 194 -2.27 1.02 -5.71
C MET A 194 -2.49 2.03 -4.60
N VAL A 195 -1.57 2.00 -3.64
CA VAL A 195 -1.25 3.11 -2.75
C VAL A 195 0.04 3.71 -3.25
N VAL A 196 0.11 5.03 -3.42
CA VAL A 196 1.34 5.74 -3.78
C VAL A 196 1.56 6.85 -2.78
N SER A 197 2.78 6.94 -2.29
CA SER A 197 3.23 8.03 -1.43
C SER A 197 4.35 8.79 -2.11
N ALA A 198 4.30 10.11 -2.00
CA ALA A 198 5.32 11.01 -2.50
C ALA A 198 5.79 11.96 -1.38
N ASP A 199 7.11 12.06 -1.21
CA ASP A 199 7.74 13.17 -0.49
C ASP A 199 8.20 14.21 -1.51
N ALA A 200 7.28 15.08 -1.90
CA ALA A 200 7.42 15.98 -3.04
C ALA A 200 8.22 17.25 -2.69
N MET A 201 9.30 17.50 -3.43
CA MET A 201 10.23 18.60 -3.15
C MET A 201 9.87 19.92 -3.83
N ARG A 202 9.17 19.88 -4.97
CA ARG A 202 8.88 21.06 -5.81
C ARG A 202 7.52 20.99 -6.49
N ALA A 203 7.19 22.03 -7.25
CA ALA A 203 6.02 22.07 -8.13
C ALA A 203 6.24 21.25 -9.42
N GLY A 204 5.15 20.83 -10.04
CA GLY A 204 5.12 20.01 -11.27
C GLY A 204 5.02 18.50 -11.02
N TRP A 205 5.07 18.03 -9.77
CA TRP A 205 5.07 16.60 -9.49
C TRP A 205 3.70 15.93 -9.74
N TRP A 206 2.62 16.72 -9.73
CA TRP A 206 1.26 16.24 -9.99
C TRP A 206 1.06 15.76 -11.42
N GLU A 207 1.78 16.31 -12.38
CA GLU A 207 1.58 16.08 -13.81
C GLU A 207 2.14 14.73 -14.31
N GLY A 208 2.44 13.79 -13.40
CA GLY A 208 3.00 12.50 -13.77
C GLY A 208 1.92 11.50 -14.18
N ASP A 209 2.04 10.94 -15.37
CA ASP A 209 1.06 10.01 -15.94
C ASP A 209 1.22 8.58 -15.39
N ASP A 210 0.11 7.91 -15.12
CA ASP A 210 0.06 6.46 -14.93
C ASP A 210 0.11 5.74 -16.28
N MET A 211 0.87 4.65 -16.36
CA MET A 211 1.09 3.93 -17.62
C MET A 211 0.99 2.41 -17.41
N PHE A 212 0.18 1.75 -18.23
CA PHE A 212 -0.06 0.29 -18.15
C PHE A 212 0.24 -0.39 -19.48
N TRP A 213 1.12 -1.39 -19.44
CA TRP A 213 1.38 -2.30 -20.56
C TRP A 213 0.79 -3.66 -20.19
N ILE A 214 -0.14 -4.15 -21.00
CA ILE A 214 -0.85 -5.39 -20.73
C ILE A 214 -0.40 -6.44 -21.75
N ASP A 215 -0.11 -7.65 -21.29
CA ASP A 215 0.19 -8.83 -22.10
C ASP A 215 1.33 -8.65 -23.13
N GLY A 216 2.35 -7.86 -22.75
CA GLY A 216 3.57 -7.66 -23.53
C GLY A 216 3.47 -6.61 -24.64
N GLU A 217 2.49 -5.71 -24.53
CA GLU A 217 2.39 -4.52 -25.39
C GLU A 217 3.70 -3.72 -25.43
N LYS A 218 4.01 -3.14 -26.60
CA LYS A 218 5.21 -2.29 -26.79
C LYS A 218 4.99 -0.85 -26.30
N THR A 219 3.74 -0.41 -26.35
CA THR A 219 3.27 0.92 -25.97
C THR A 219 2.11 0.74 -25.02
N PRO A 220 2.02 1.54 -23.94
CA PRO A 220 0.97 1.35 -22.95
C PRO A 220 -0.41 1.58 -23.59
N SER A 221 -1.37 0.72 -23.27
CA SER A 221 -2.75 0.84 -23.75
C SER A 221 -3.60 1.70 -22.82
N LEU A 222 -3.24 1.80 -21.55
CA LEU A 222 -3.80 2.76 -20.59
C LEU A 222 -2.73 3.78 -20.23
N TYR A 223 -3.07 5.04 -20.42
CA TYR A 223 -2.18 6.17 -20.24
C TYR A 223 -2.96 7.32 -19.58
N GLY A 224 -2.42 7.85 -18.49
CA GLY A 224 -3.02 8.89 -17.66
C GLY A 224 -2.91 10.30 -18.23
N THR A 225 -3.26 11.26 -17.38
CA THR A 225 -3.11 12.71 -17.68
C THR A 225 -2.49 13.50 -16.53
N GLY A 226 -2.20 12.83 -15.42
CA GLY A 226 -1.78 13.43 -14.17
C GLY A 226 -2.02 12.50 -12.99
N THR A 227 -1.17 12.60 -12.00
CA THR A 227 -1.22 11.80 -10.77
C THR A 227 -2.49 12.10 -9.98
N GLU A 228 -2.89 13.37 -9.83
CA GLU A 228 -4.15 13.68 -9.15
C GLU A 228 -5.37 13.16 -9.91
N ASP A 229 -5.31 13.19 -11.24
CA ASP A 229 -6.39 12.73 -12.11
C ASP A 229 -6.59 11.23 -11.93
N TYR A 230 -5.49 10.46 -11.90
CA TYR A 230 -5.54 9.02 -11.62
C TYR A 230 -6.16 8.75 -10.25
N PHE A 231 -5.85 9.54 -9.21
CA PHE A 231 -6.40 9.37 -7.86
C PHE A 231 -7.76 10.06 -7.63
N GLY A 232 -8.50 10.33 -8.72
CA GLY A 232 -9.88 10.83 -8.70
C GLY A 232 -10.03 12.29 -8.26
N GLY A 233 -8.91 13.03 -8.24
CA GLY A 233 -8.87 14.47 -8.05
C GLY A 233 -8.94 15.22 -9.37
N ALA A 234 -8.66 16.51 -9.30
CA ALA A 234 -8.39 17.40 -10.43
C ALA A 234 -7.85 18.73 -9.86
N TRP A 235 -6.99 19.43 -10.61
CA TRP A 235 -6.40 20.71 -10.18
C TRP A 235 -5.68 20.62 -8.83
N GLY A 236 -5.03 19.49 -8.62
CA GLY A 236 -4.15 19.24 -7.49
C GLY A 236 -4.75 18.78 -6.17
N PHE A 237 -3.84 18.41 -5.26
CA PHE A 237 -4.13 17.97 -3.90
C PHE A 237 -4.17 19.14 -2.91
N ARG A 238 -5.39 19.62 -2.60
CA ARG A 238 -5.62 20.77 -1.70
C ARG A 238 -6.00 20.37 -0.27
N LYS A 239 -6.61 19.20 -0.11
CA LYS A 239 -7.06 18.65 1.18
C LYS A 239 -7.10 17.13 1.08
N ALA A 240 -6.88 16.46 2.19
CA ALA A 240 -7.13 15.03 2.30
C ALA A 240 -8.60 14.70 2.02
N TYR A 241 -8.84 13.56 1.40
CA TYR A 241 -10.18 13.02 1.13
C TYR A 241 -10.10 11.50 1.07
N THR A 242 -11.11 10.82 1.60
CA THR A 242 -11.17 9.35 1.57
C THR A 242 -12.55 8.91 1.11
N TYR A 243 -12.60 8.29 -0.06
CA TYR A 243 -13.79 7.72 -0.67
C TYR A 243 -13.63 6.20 -0.82
N PRO A 244 -14.73 5.46 -1.09
CA PRO A 244 -14.67 4.01 -1.22
C PRO A 244 -13.54 3.52 -2.12
N ASP A 245 -13.34 4.09 -3.31
CA ASP A 245 -12.40 3.53 -4.30
C ASP A 245 -11.22 4.45 -4.66
N HIS A 246 -11.09 5.63 -4.04
CA HIS A 246 -9.94 6.50 -4.21
C HIS A 246 -9.82 7.51 -3.07
N GLY A 247 -8.62 8.06 -2.87
CA GLY A 247 -8.38 9.02 -1.81
C GLY A 247 -6.98 9.59 -1.78
N LEU A 248 -6.84 10.68 -1.01
CA LEU A 248 -5.60 11.23 -0.47
C LEU A 248 -5.71 11.08 1.06
N SER A 249 -5.21 9.97 1.59
CA SER A 249 -5.32 9.61 3.01
C SER A 249 -4.44 10.46 3.92
N TYR A 250 -3.30 10.92 3.41
CA TYR A 250 -2.38 11.78 4.14
C TYR A 250 -1.92 12.96 3.29
N LEU A 251 -1.93 14.15 3.90
CA LEU A 251 -1.42 15.39 3.32
C LEU A 251 -0.76 16.22 4.41
N GLU A 252 0.53 16.50 4.26
CA GLU A 252 1.27 17.40 5.13
C GLU A 252 2.04 18.43 4.30
N LYS A 253 1.77 19.71 4.56
CA LYS A 253 2.57 20.82 4.02
C LYS A 253 3.69 21.14 4.98
N LEU A 254 4.91 21.17 4.45
CA LEU A 254 6.11 21.43 5.24
C LEU A 254 6.49 22.90 5.13
N ALA A 255 6.47 23.63 6.26
CA ALA A 255 6.65 25.09 6.29
C ALA A 255 7.98 25.58 5.69
N TYR A 256 9.01 24.73 5.70
CA TYR A 256 10.32 25.04 5.13
C TYR A 256 10.40 24.82 3.61
N ARG A 257 9.39 24.17 2.98
CA ARG A 257 9.31 24.01 1.53
C ARG A 257 8.48 25.15 0.94
N GLN A 258 9.12 25.96 0.10
CA GLN A 258 8.50 27.17 -0.46
C GLN A 258 7.55 26.90 -1.63
N ALA A 259 7.73 25.78 -2.34
CA ALA A 259 6.83 25.39 -3.43
C ALA A 259 5.49 24.95 -2.85
N TRP A 260 4.40 25.59 -3.29
CA TRP A 260 3.06 25.33 -2.76
C TRP A 260 2.56 23.90 -3.01
N GLN A 261 3.06 23.21 -4.04
CA GLN A 261 2.77 21.79 -4.30
C GLN A 261 3.71 20.85 -3.53
N ALA A 262 4.79 21.33 -2.93
CA ALA A 262 5.68 20.48 -2.14
C ALA A 262 5.00 20.06 -0.82
N GLY A 263 5.39 18.89 -0.32
CA GLY A 263 4.82 18.30 0.88
C GLY A 263 4.86 16.78 0.82
N ARG A 264 4.15 16.16 1.76
CA ARG A 264 4.01 14.71 1.86
C ARG A 264 2.59 14.30 1.55
N TYR A 265 2.46 13.29 0.70
CA TYR A 265 1.18 12.83 0.17
C TYR A 265 1.14 11.31 0.22
N THR A 266 0.01 10.74 0.64
CA THR A 266 -0.32 9.33 0.40
C THR A 266 -1.68 9.27 -0.26
N MET A 267 -1.71 8.71 -1.47
CA MET A 267 -2.90 8.49 -2.27
C MET A 267 -3.20 7.00 -2.39
N TYR A 268 -4.46 6.67 -2.65
CA TYR A 268 -4.87 5.32 -3.00
C TYR A 268 -5.94 5.34 -4.08
N ARG A 269 -5.98 4.28 -4.90
CA ARG A 269 -7.08 3.98 -5.82
C ARG A 269 -7.30 2.48 -5.90
N TRP A 270 -8.56 2.08 -5.83
CA TRP A 270 -9.02 0.71 -5.96
C TRP A 270 -9.87 0.57 -7.23
N HIS A 271 -9.47 -0.35 -8.09
CA HIS A 271 -10.21 -0.78 -9.27
C HIS A 271 -11.22 -1.90 -8.93
N THR A 272 -12.05 -1.68 -7.90
CA THR A 272 -13.05 -2.69 -7.45
C THR A 272 -14.19 -2.85 -8.46
N ARG A 273 -14.51 -1.80 -9.20
CA ARG A 273 -15.60 -1.75 -10.18
C ARG A 273 -15.10 -1.79 -11.63
N ASP A 274 -13.80 -1.59 -11.80
CA ASP A 274 -13.08 -1.41 -13.07
C ASP A 274 -11.70 -2.12 -13.04
N PRO A 275 -11.62 -3.41 -12.63
CA PRO A 275 -10.34 -4.12 -12.54
C PRO A 275 -9.62 -4.16 -13.89
N ILE A 276 -8.29 -4.15 -13.87
CA ILE A 276 -7.46 -4.17 -15.08
C ILE A 276 -6.94 -5.61 -15.27
N PRO A 277 -7.56 -6.44 -16.11
CA PRO A 277 -7.18 -7.84 -16.29
C PRO A 277 -5.93 -7.97 -17.16
N PHE A 278 -5.19 -9.06 -16.95
CA PHE A 278 -4.08 -9.49 -17.80
C PHE A 278 -4.05 -11.01 -17.90
N THR A 279 -3.53 -11.54 -19.01
CA THR A 279 -3.51 -12.98 -19.29
C THR A 279 -2.11 -13.58 -19.43
N LYS A 280 -1.10 -12.74 -19.61
CA LYS A 280 0.31 -13.11 -19.75
C LYS A 280 1.21 -12.26 -18.85
N SER A 281 1.00 -10.95 -18.80
CA SER A 281 1.83 -10.04 -18.01
C SER A 281 1.18 -8.67 -17.83
N ILE A 282 1.64 -7.93 -16.83
CA ILE A 282 1.32 -6.52 -16.67
C ILE A 282 2.56 -5.77 -16.17
N LYS A 283 2.79 -4.58 -16.74
CA LYS A 283 3.70 -3.57 -16.19
C LYS A 283 2.89 -2.32 -15.92
N VAL A 284 3.05 -1.77 -14.72
CA VAL A 284 2.40 -0.54 -14.25
C VAL A 284 3.48 0.39 -13.72
N SER A 285 3.49 1.62 -14.19
CA SER A 285 4.39 2.65 -13.68
C SER A 285 3.68 4.00 -13.56
N LEU A 286 4.31 4.90 -12.81
CA LEU A 286 3.85 6.27 -12.61
C LEU A 286 5.03 7.22 -12.84
N GLU A 287 4.86 8.22 -13.69
CA GLU A 287 5.88 9.26 -13.83
C GLU A 287 6.04 10.06 -12.52
N ARG A 288 7.26 10.47 -12.21
CA ARG A 288 7.55 11.35 -11.06
C ARG A 288 7.48 12.82 -11.52
N GLY A 289 6.26 13.32 -11.69
CA GLY A 289 5.98 14.55 -12.48
C GLY A 289 6.17 14.32 -13.98
N HIS A 290 5.64 15.22 -14.81
CA HIS A 290 5.70 15.09 -16.28
C HIS A 290 7.11 14.76 -16.76
N ASN A 291 7.27 13.70 -17.56
CA ASN A 291 8.57 13.23 -18.05
C ASN A 291 9.62 13.03 -16.93
N ASN A 292 9.16 12.59 -15.76
CA ASN A 292 9.98 12.42 -14.56
C ASN A 292 10.72 13.69 -14.12
N SER A 293 10.16 14.86 -14.44
CA SER A 293 10.78 16.13 -14.14
C SER A 293 10.94 16.40 -12.65
N ALA A 294 10.20 15.68 -11.78
CA ALA A 294 10.22 15.77 -10.32
C ALA A 294 10.86 14.53 -9.65
N ARG A 295 11.79 13.85 -10.34
CA ARG A 295 12.55 12.68 -9.83
C ARG A 295 13.39 12.93 -8.56
N ASP A 296 13.57 14.17 -8.15
CA ASP A 296 14.15 14.58 -6.85
C ASP A 296 13.19 14.37 -5.67
N SER A 297 11.94 14.03 -5.96
CA SER A 297 10.95 13.63 -4.98
C SER A 297 11.04 12.12 -4.76
N ARG A 298 10.97 11.69 -3.50
CA ARG A 298 10.95 10.27 -3.13
C ARG A 298 9.56 9.70 -3.39
N TYR A 299 9.47 8.56 -4.07
CA TYR A 299 8.22 7.85 -4.35
C TYR A 299 8.29 6.44 -3.82
N TRP A 300 7.22 5.98 -3.20
CA TRP A 300 7.05 4.58 -2.86
C TRP A 300 5.59 4.19 -3.01
N SER A 301 5.35 2.91 -3.20
CA SER A 301 4.02 2.41 -3.47
C SER A 301 3.80 1.02 -2.93
N VAL A 302 2.54 0.64 -2.81
CA VAL A 302 2.11 -0.75 -2.70
C VAL A 302 1.16 -1.02 -3.85
N ALA A 303 1.54 -1.96 -4.72
CA ALA A 303 0.64 -2.50 -5.73
C ALA A 303 -0.21 -3.61 -5.11
N TYR A 304 -1.47 -3.74 -5.53
CA TYR A 304 -2.41 -4.77 -5.09
C TYR A 304 -3.01 -5.45 -6.31
N TRP A 305 -2.96 -6.77 -6.38
CA TRP A 305 -3.49 -7.52 -7.51
C TRP A 305 -3.86 -8.96 -7.14
N TYR A 306 -4.50 -9.64 -8.08
CA TYR A 306 -4.73 -11.07 -8.01
C TYR A 306 -4.04 -11.78 -9.17
N GLU A 307 -3.34 -12.88 -8.91
CA GLU A 307 -2.71 -13.73 -9.95
C GLU A 307 -2.80 -15.22 -9.61
N GLU A 308 -2.70 -16.09 -10.63
CA GLU A 308 -2.73 -17.57 -10.50
C GLU A 308 -1.50 -18.18 -9.80
#